data_AF-A0A1C5J3T6-F1
#
_entry.id   AF-A0A1C5J3T6-F1
#
_cell.length_a   1.000
_cell.length_b   1.000
_cell.length_c   1.000
_cell.angle_alpha   90.00
_cell.angle_beta   90.00
_cell.angle_gamma   90.00
#
_symmetry.space_group_name_H-M   'P 1'
#
loop_
_entity.id
_entity.type
_entity.pdbx_description
1 polymer ?
#
loop_
_entity_poly.entity_id
_entity_poly.type
_entity_poly.pdbx_seq_one_letter_code
_entity_poly.pdbx_strand_id
1 'polypeptide(L)'
;MAEQRRAERLDQPREPRGVKLPRFDPEAFGRWSEGIARGMGTANFIVYMTVVIAAWFAWNTLAPANLRFDPYTFTFLTLVLSLQASYAAPLILLAQNRQADRDRVALEEDRRRATMQKADTEYLAREIAALRIAMGEVATRDFLRSELARLAEELDEAAQRRQKLERRQQERAAQRPGGGEPPLDEPRDDLDGDFARDGRSEG
;
A
#
# COMPACT_ATOMS: atom_id res chain seq x y z
N MET A 1 -48.88 -3.60 61.55
CA MET A 1 -49.17 -3.87 60.12
C MET A 1 -48.77 -2.61 59.36
N ALA A 2 -47.62 -2.65 58.67
CA ALA A 2 -47.06 -1.48 58.01
C ALA A 2 -47.39 -1.54 56.51
N GLU A 3 -48.26 -0.63 56.05
CA GLU A 3 -48.54 -0.43 54.63
C GLU A 3 -47.33 0.25 53.97
N GLN A 4 -46.55 -0.54 53.22
CA GLN A 4 -45.54 -0.03 52.32
C GLN A 4 -46.22 0.56 51.08
N ARG A 5 -46.54 1.87 51.13
CA ARG A 5 -46.77 2.64 49.90
C ARG A 5 -45.47 2.68 49.12
N ARG A 6 -45.39 1.84 48.08
CA ARG A 6 -44.27 1.85 47.11
C ARG A 6 -44.23 3.22 46.46
N ALA A 7 -43.22 4.00 46.79
CA ALA A 7 -42.89 5.23 46.09
C ALA A 7 -42.58 4.90 44.63
N GLU A 8 -43.43 5.38 43.72
CA GLU A 8 -43.13 5.43 42.29
C GLU A 8 -41.88 6.28 42.10
N ARG A 9 -40.77 5.62 41.73
CA ARG A 9 -39.49 6.25 41.47
C ARG A 9 -39.63 7.10 40.20
N LEU A 10 -39.71 8.42 40.38
CA LEU A 10 -39.81 9.46 39.33
C LEU A 10 -38.52 9.66 38.51
N ASP A 11 -37.60 8.69 38.53
CA ASP A 11 -36.23 8.82 38.01
C ASP A 11 -35.98 8.03 36.72
N GLN A 12 -37.06 7.59 36.05
CA GLN A 12 -36.95 6.96 34.73
C GLN A 12 -37.35 8.00 33.66
N PRO A 13 -36.41 8.43 32.79
CA PRO A 13 -36.78 9.28 31.67
C PRO A 13 -37.80 8.53 30.82
N ARG A 14 -38.99 9.11 30.72
CA ARG A 14 -40.13 8.57 29.97
C ARG A 14 -39.70 8.41 28.51
N GLU A 15 -39.53 7.17 28.06
CA GLU A 15 -39.15 6.89 26.68
C GLU A 15 -40.16 7.55 25.74
N PRO A 16 -39.73 8.46 24.85
CA PRO A 16 -40.64 9.10 23.91
C PRO A 16 -41.20 7.99 23.03
N ARG A 17 -42.53 7.83 23.11
CA ARG A 17 -43.32 6.84 22.37
C ARG A 17 -42.98 6.98 20.88
N GLY A 18 -42.08 6.13 20.39
CA GLY A 18 -41.49 6.25 19.07
C GLY A 18 -42.57 6.15 18.01
N VAL A 19 -42.76 7.25 17.26
CA VAL A 19 -43.57 7.24 16.05
C VAL A 19 -42.91 6.26 15.09
N LYS A 20 -43.59 5.16 14.77
CA LYS A 20 -43.11 4.20 13.77
C LYS A 20 -43.24 4.84 12.39
N LEU A 21 -42.30 5.71 12.02
CA LEU A 21 -42.17 6.09 10.62
C LEU A 21 -41.81 4.82 9.83
N PRO A 22 -42.42 4.60 8.66
CA PRO A 22 -41.97 3.54 7.76
C PRO A 22 -40.47 3.76 7.49
N ARG A 23 -39.65 2.76 7.80
CA ARG A 23 -38.22 2.76 7.49
C ARG A 23 -38.10 2.85 5.97
N PHE A 24 -37.82 4.04 5.46
CA PHE A 24 -37.33 4.21 4.10
C PHE A 24 -36.08 3.36 3.98
N ASP A 25 -36.02 2.48 2.99
CA ASP A 25 -34.88 1.62 2.73
C ASP A 25 -33.84 2.40 1.90
N PRO A 26 -32.75 2.90 2.52
CA PRO A 26 -31.73 3.67 1.81
C PRO A 26 -30.99 2.85 0.76
N GLU A 27 -31.00 1.52 0.84
CA GLU A 27 -30.35 0.64 -0.14
C GLU A 27 -31.14 0.60 -1.46
N ALA A 28 -32.46 0.51 -1.39
CA ALA A 28 -33.34 0.55 -2.55
C ALA A 28 -33.24 1.91 -3.28
N PHE A 29 -33.25 3.02 -2.53
CA PHE A 29 -33.05 4.35 -3.09
C PHE A 29 -31.63 4.54 -3.65
N GLY A 30 -30.61 3.94 -3.02
CA GLY A 30 -29.23 3.99 -3.45
C GLY A 30 -29.01 3.39 -4.84
N ARG A 31 -29.56 2.20 -5.10
CA ARG A 31 -29.47 1.52 -6.41
C ARG A 31 -30.25 2.25 -7.51
N TRP A 32 -31.45 2.73 -7.20
CA TRP A 32 -32.25 3.52 -8.15
C TRP A 32 -31.55 4.84 -8.50
N SER A 33 -30.99 5.52 -7.49
CA SER A 33 -30.19 6.73 -7.66
C SER A 33 -28.92 6.50 -8.48
N GLU A 34 -28.29 5.33 -8.40
CA GLU A 34 -27.11 4.98 -9.20
C GLU A 34 -27.44 4.79 -10.69
N GLY A 35 -28.63 4.28 -11.00
CA GLY A 35 -29.15 4.22 -12.37
C GLY A 35 -29.42 5.62 -12.93
N ILE A 36 -30.08 6.47 -12.16
CA ILE A 36 -30.38 7.86 -12.56
C ILE A 36 -29.11 8.69 -12.68
N ALA A 37 -28.15 8.56 -11.78
CA ALA A 37 -26.89 9.31 -11.83
C ALA A 37 -26.08 8.99 -13.10
N ARG A 38 -26.03 7.72 -13.50
CA ARG A 38 -25.40 7.32 -14.78
C ARG A 38 -26.16 7.86 -15.99
N GLY A 39 -27.49 7.95 -15.89
CA GLY A 39 -28.34 8.53 -16.94
C GLY A 39 -28.22 10.05 -17.09
N MET A 40 -28.27 10.81 -15.99
CA MET A 40 -28.22 12.29 -15.99
C MET A 40 -26.86 12.86 -16.40
N GLY A 41 -25.76 12.15 -16.15
CA GLY A 41 -24.41 12.60 -16.52
C GLY A 41 -24.05 12.37 -17.99
N THR A 42 -24.92 11.71 -18.76
CA THR A 42 -24.64 11.34 -20.16
C THR A 42 -25.39 12.27 -21.11
N ALA A 43 -24.75 12.71 -22.20
CA ALA A 43 -25.35 13.56 -23.23
C ALA A 43 -26.67 13.00 -23.82
N ASN A 44 -26.88 11.68 -23.69
CA ASN A 44 -28.09 10.97 -24.10
C ASN A 44 -29.37 11.48 -23.42
N PHE A 45 -29.32 11.97 -22.17
CA PHE A 45 -30.51 12.49 -21.49
C PHE A 45 -31.04 13.76 -22.17
N ILE A 46 -30.12 14.66 -22.54
CA ILE A 46 -30.46 15.92 -23.23
C ILE A 46 -31.08 15.59 -24.59
N VAL A 47 -30.46 14.69 -25.35
CA VAL A 47 -30.98 14.25 -26.66
C VAL A 47 -32.39 13.68 -26.53
N TYR A 48 -32.63 12.78 -25.57
CA TYR A 48 -33.95 12.21 -25.33
C TYR A 48 -34.99 13.29 -24.99
N MET A 49 -34.67 14.22 -24.10
CA MET A 49 -35.57 15.32 -23.73
C MET A 49 -35.88 16.24 -24.92
N THR A 50 -34.88 16.55 -25.76
CA THR A 50 -35.08 17.32 -26.98
C THR A 50 -36.01 16.60 -27.95
N VAL A 51 -35.85 15.28 -28.13
CA VAL A 51 -36.72 14.47 -29.00
C VAL A 51 -38.15 14.46 -28.50
N VAL A 52 -38.38 14.31 -27.19
CA VAL A 52 -39.72 14.34 -26.60
C VAL A 52 -40.40 15.69 -26.82
N ILE A 53 -39.70 16.80 -26.56
CA ILE A 53 -40.22 18.16 -26.79
C ILE A 53 -40.51 18.39 -28.27
N ALA A 54 -39.60 18.00 -29.16
CA ALA A 54 -39.77 18.13 -30.60
C ALA A 54 -40.95 17.28 -31.12
N ALA A 55 -41.12 16.06 -30.62
CA ALA A 55 -42.24 15.19 -30.97
C ALA A 55 -43.57 15.79 -30.49
N TRP A 56 -43.62 16.35 -29.28
CA TRP A 56 -44.82 17.04 -28.76
C TRP A 56 -45.19 18.26 -29.60
N PHE A 57 -44.18 19.05 -29.97
CA PHE A 57 -44.35 20.21 -30.84
C PHE A 57 -44.86 19.80 -32.24
N ALA A 58 -44.23 18.78 -32.83
CA ALA A 58 -44.62 18.24 -34.12
C ALA A 58 -46.06 17.69 -34.09
N TRP A 59 -46.42 16.92 -33.06
CA TRP A 59 -47.77 16.40 -32.89
C TRP A 59 -48.81 17.51 -32.87
N ASN A 60 -48.62 18.55 -32.03
CA ASN A 60 -49.58 19.63 -31.91
C ASN A 60 -49.63 20.58 -33.12
N THR A 61 -48.55 20.65 -33.92
CA THR A 61 -48.49 21.48 -35.13
C THR A 61 -49.07 20.76 -36.35
N LEU A 62 -48.70 19.50 -36.56
CA LEU A 62 -49.08 18.70 -37.73
C LEU A 62 -50.43 17.98 -37.55
N ALA A 63 -50.93 17.80 -36.31
CA ALA A 63 -52.23 17.20 -36.10
C ALA A 63 -53.38 18.08 -36.62
N PRO A 64 -54.43 17.47 -37.19
CA PRO A 64 -55.64 18.18 -37.59
C PRO A 64 -56.33 18.82 -36.38
N ALA A 65 -57.05 19.92 -36.60
CA ALA A 65 -57.55 20.82 -35.54
C ALA A 65 -58.42 20.14 -34.47
N ASN A 66 -59.02 18.99 -34.78
CA ASN A 66 -59.82 18.16 -33.89
C ASN A 66 -59.01 17.25 -32.94
N LEU A 67 -57.71 17.06 -33.18
CA LEU A 67 -56.80 16.20 -32.41
C LEU A 67 -55.65 16.97 -31.73
N ARG A 68 -55.65 18.30 -31.84
CA ARG A 68 -54.67 19.18 -31.18
C ARG A 68 -55.00 19.24 -29.69
N PHE A 69 -54.14 18.63 -28.88
CA PHE A 69 -54.30 18.57 -27.43
C PHE A 69 -53.83 19.88 -26.76
N ASP A 70 -52.86 20.58 -27.36
CA ASP A 70 -52.22 21.78 -26.84
C ASP A 70 -52.07 22.84 -27.95
N PRO A 71 -53.08 23.72 -28.15
CA PRO A 71 -53.08 24.77 -29.18
C PRO A 71 -51.96 25.82 -28.99
N TYR A 72 -51.79 26.71 -29.97
CA TYR A 72 -50.67 27.66 -30.26
C TYR A 72 -49.84 28.26 -29.08
N THR A 73 -50.33 28.27 -27.84
CA THR A 73 -49.60 28.70 -26.64
C THR A 73 -48.83 27.59 -25.91
N PHE A 74 -49.02 26.31 -26.27
CA PHE A 74 -48.39 25.15 -25.62
C PHE A 74 -48.47 25.21 -24.08
N THR A 75 -49.66 25.52 -23.57
CA THR A 75 -49.89 25.79 -22.14
C THR A 75 -49.62 24.54 -21.31
N PHE A 76 -50.03 23.36 -21.78
CA PHE A 76 -49.77 22.11 -21.07
C PHE A 76 -48.27 21.78 -21.00
N LEU A 77 -47.57 21.92 -22.12
CA LEU A 77 -46.12 21.72 -22.14
C LEU A 77 -45.42 22.66 -21.14
N THR A 78 -45.82 23.92 -21.11
CA THR A 78 -45.26 24.93 -20.20
C THR A 78 -45.55 24.61 -18.73
N LEU A 79 -46.78 24.18 -18.41
CA LEU A 79 -47.15 23.76 -17.05
C LEU A 79 -46.32 22.55 -16.60
N VAL A 80 -46.15 21.56 -17.47
CA VAL A 80 -45.33 20.37 -17.15
C VAL A 80 -43.85 20.74 -16.98
N LEU A 81 -43.29 21.57 -17.85
CA LEU A 81 -41.89 22.01 -17.74
C LEU A 81 -41.64 22.84 -16.47
N SER A 82 -42.55 23.73 -16.10
CA SER A 82 -42.45 24.50 -14.86
C SER A 82 -42.53 23.61 -13.61
N LEU A 83 -43.42 22.62 -13.61
CA LEU A 83 -43.48 21.62 -12.55
C LEU A 83 -42.20 20.77 -12.49
N GLN A 84 -41.68 20.35 -13.64
CA GLN A 84 -40.45 19.56 -13.74
C GLN A 84 -39.25 20.31 -13.14
N ALA A 85 -39.12 21.61 -13.42
CA ALA A 85 -38.09 22.44 -12.82
C ALA A 85 -38.26 22.57 -11.29
N SER A 86 -39.50 22.75 -10.82
CA SER A 86 -39.81 22.89 -9.39
C SER A 86 -39.47 21.64 -8.59
N TYR A 87 -39.77 20.44 -9.11
CA TYR A 87 -39.47 19.18 -8.44
C TYR A 87 -38.00 18.73 -8.61
N ALA A 88 -37.28 19.26 -9.62
CA ALA A 88 -35.86 18.99 -9.78
C ALA A 88 -35.04 19.52 -8.60
N ALA A 89 -35.33 20.73 -8.11
CA ALA A 89 -34.59 21.35 -7.00
C ALA A 89 -34.49 20.47 -5.73
N PRO A 90 -35.59 19.96 -5.14
CA PRO A 90 -35.51 19.09 -3.97
C PRO A 90 -34.82 17.75 -4.28
N LEU A 91 -35.04 17.15 -5.45
CA LEU A 91 -34.35 15.92 -5.83
C LEU A 91 -32.83 16.13 -5.95
N ILE A 92 -32.41 17.25 -6.54
CA ILE A 92 -31.00 17.62 -6.64
C ILE A 92 -30.42 17.82 -5.25
N LEU A 93 -31.13 18.47 -4.32
CA LEU A 93 -30.68 18.63 -2.93
C LEU A 93 -30.49 17.28 -2.22
N LEU A 94 -31.41 16.31 -2.40
CA LEU A 94 -31.22 14.96 -1.85
C LEU A 94 -30.01 14.25 -2.47
N ALA A 95 -29.83 14.37 -3.78
CA ALA A 95 -28.69 13.79 -4.48
C ALA A 95 -27.36 14.41 -4.01
N GLN A 96 -27.34 15.73 -3.81
CA GLN A 96 -26.21 16.49 -3.31
C GLN A 96 -25.88 16.15 -1.87
N ASN A 97 -26.86 16.05 -0.96
CA ASN A 97 -26.63 15.61 0.41
C ASN A 97 -25.96 14.22 0.44
N ARG A 98 -26.44 13.28 -0.37
CA ARG A 98 -25.84 11.94 -0.46
C ARG A 98 -24.45 11.92 -1.11
N GLN A 99 -24.14 12.89 -1.97
CA GLN A 99 -22.79 13.07 -2.51
C GLN A 99 -21.87 13.64 -1.42
N ALA A 100 -22.29 14.72 -0.75
CA ALA A 100 -21.55 15.36 0.33
C ALA A 100 -21.26 14.39 1.49
N ASP A 101 -22.20 13.51 1.86
CA ASP A 101 -21.99 12.48 2.87
C ASP A 101 -20.89 11.49 2.46
N ARG A 102 -20.89 11.04 1.20
CA ARG A 102 -19.84 10.15 0.66
C ARG A 102 -18.48 10.86 0.58
N ASP A 103 -18.48 12.10 0.10
CA ASP A 103 -17.27 12.91 -0.01
C ASP A 103 -16.66 13.18 1.37
N ARG A 104 -17.50 13.41 2.38
CA ARG A 104 -17.07 13.55 3.77
C ARG A 104 -16.38 12.29 4.30
N VAL A 105 -16.98 11.11 4.10
CA VAL A 105 -16.38 9.84 4.53
C VAL A 105 -15.04 9.62 3.83
N ALA A 106 -14.97 9.86 2.52
CA ALA A 106 -13.72 9.75 1.76
C ALA A 106 -12.64 10.72 2.28
N LEU A 107 -13.00 11.95 2.61
CA LEU A 107 -12.09 12.95 3.20
C LEU A 107 -11.59 12.55 4.60
N GLU A 108 -12.47 11.98 5.42
CA GLU A 108 -12.09 11.48 6.75
C GLU A 108 -11.12 10.30 6.65
N GLU A 109 -11.34 9.38 5.71
CA GLU A 109 -10.40 8.29 5.42
C GLU A 109 -9.05 8.82 4.90
N ASP A 110 -9.07 9.76 3.95
CA ASP A 110 -7.84 10.33 3.39
C ASP A 110 -7.01 11.04 4.47
N ARG A 111 -7.67 11.80 5.36
CA ARG A 111 -7.01 12.41 6.52
C ARG A 111 -6.36 11.36 7.43
N ARG A 112 -7.06 10.25 7.72
CA ARG A 112 -6.48 9.16 8.52
C ARG A 112 -5.26 8.56 7.84
N ARG A 113 -5.34 8.29 6.52
CA ARG A 113 -4.21 7.78 5.74
C ARG A 113 -3.02 8.75 5.75
N ALA A 114 -3.27 10.05 5.59
CA ALA A 114 -2.22 11.07 5.65
C ALA A 114 -1.54 11.12 7.02
N THR A 115 -2.31 11.00 8.12
CA THR A 115 -1.73 10.94 9.47
C THR A 115 -0.86 9.70 9.68
N MET A 116 -1.28 8.53 9.17
CA MET A 116 -0.51 7.30 9.24
C MET A 116 0.77 7.39 8.40
N GLN A 117 0.67 7.88 7.15
CA GLN A 117 1.82 8.09 6.28
C GLN A 117 2.85 9.04 6.90
N LYS A 118 2.39 10.10 7.58
CA LYS A 118 3.28 11.01 8.30
C LYS A 118 4.02 10.28 9.42
N ALA A 119 3.31 9.49 10.24
CA ALA A 119 3.91 8.71 11.32
C ALA A 119 4.92 7.68 10.79
N ASP A 120 4.59 6.95 9.72
CA ASP A 120 5.49 5.99 9.07
C ASP A 120 6.75 6.68 8.53
N THR A 121 6.60 7.86 7.93
CA THR A 121 7.74 8.64 7.44
C THR A 121 8.63 9.12 8.58
N GLU A 122 8.05 9.62 9.68
CA GLU A 122 8.81 10.02 10.87
C GLU A 122 9.52 8.83 11.52
N TYR A 123 8.89 7.65 11.55
CA TYR A 123 9.49 6.42 12.04
C TYR A 123 10.68 6.01 11.17
N LEU A 124 10.50 5.93 9.85
CA LEU A 124 11.58 5.60 8.91
C LEU A 124 12.72 6.62 8.98
N ALA A 125 12.42 7.91 9.11
CA ALA A 125 13.44 8.95 9.25
C ALA A 125 14.25 8.77 10.55
N ARG A 126 13.60 8.45 11.66
CA ARG A 126 14.27 8.14 12.93
C ARG A 126 15.12 6.88 12.81
N GLU A 127 14.61 5.83 12.16
CA GLU A 127 15.32 4.58 11.98
C GLU A 127 16.56 4.75 11.08
N ILE A 128 16.44 5.52 9.99
CA ILE A 128 17.57 5.89 9.13
C ILE A 128 18.59 6.72 9.90
N ALA A 129 18.15 7.65 10.75
CA ALA A 129 19.06 8.43 11.59
C ALA A 129 19.82 7.54 12.58
N ALA A 130 19.14 6.60 13.24
CA ALA A 130 19.76 5.62 14.13
C ALA A 130 20.75 4.72 13.38
N LEU A 131 20.36 4.20 12.22
CA LEU A 131 21.22 3.40 11.34
C LEU A 131 22.46 4.20 10.89
N ARG A 132 22.29 5.48 10.56
CA ARG A 132 23.40 6.36 10.17
C ARG A 132 24.39 6.57 11.33
N ILE A 133 23.92 6.71 12.57
CA ILE A 133 24.79 6.83 13.75
C ILE A 133 25.55 5.52 13.97
N ALA A 134 24.85 4.39 13.98
CA ALA A 134 25.46 3.07 14.14
C ALA A 134 26.50 2.77 13.04
N MET A 135 26.21 3.12 11.78
CA MET A 135 27.20 3.01 10.70
C MET A 135 28.32 4.03 10.81
N GLY A 136 28.05 5.24 11.31
CA GLY A 136 29.06 6.27 11.54
C GLY A 136 30.12 5.84 12.56
N GLU A 137 29.72 5.09 13.58
CA GLU A 137 30.64 4.52 14.57
C GLU A 137 31.51 3.39 13.98
N VAL A 138 30.93 2.51 13.14
CA VAL A 138 31.64 1.36 12.55
C VAL A 138 32.48 1.72 11.31
N ALA A 139 32.11 2.79 10.59
CA ALA A 139 32.78 3.23 9.36
C ALA A 139 33.63 4.48 9.55
N THR A 140 34.21 4.69 10.75
CA THR A 140 35.16 5.79 10.90
C THR A 140 36.37 5.50 9.99
N ARG A 141 36.74 6.47 9.13
CA ARG A 141 37.91 6.36 8.22
C ARG A 141 39.15 5.84 8.95
N ASP A 142 39.32 6.23 10.22
CA ASP A 142 40.44 5.81 11.04
C ASP A 142 40.37 4.34 11.46
N PHE A 143 39.19 3.76 11.67
CA PHE A 143 39.00 2.32 11.93
C PHE A 143 39.27 1.50 10.66
N LEU A 144 38.70 1.91 9.52
CA LEU A 144 39.02 1.25 8.24
C LEU A 144 40.52 1.38 7.91
N ARG A 145 41.12 2.53 8.19
CA ARG A 145 42.55 2.76 7.99
C ARG A 145 43.38 1.90 8.94
N SER A 146 43.02 1.79 10.20
CA SER A 146 43.74 0.95 11.17
C SER A 146 43.65 -0.52 10.81
N GLU A 147 42.48 -0.99 10.37
CA GLU A 147 42.31 -2.41 10.02
C GLU A 147 42.98 -2.76 8.68
N LEU A 148 42.91 -1.86 7.69
CA LEU A 148 43.69 -2.01 6.45
C LEU A 148 45.20 -1.94 6.71
N ALA A 149 45.66 -1.05 7.58
CA ALA A 149 47.08 -0.97 7.96
C ALA A 149 47.53 -2.24 8.68
N ARG A 150 46.72 -2.75 9.62
CA ARG A 150 46.99 -3.99 10.36
C ARG A 150 47.08 -5.20 9.43
N LEU A 151 46.14 -5.33 8.48
CA LEU A 151 46.19 -6.38 7.46
C LEU A 151 47.40 -6.25 6.54
N ALA A 152 47.77 -5.03 6.13
CA ALA A 152 48.95 -4.78 5.32
C ALA A 152 50.24 -5.18 6.04
N GLU A 153 50.33 -4.89 7.35
CA GLU A 153 51.49 -5.24 8.18
C GLU A 153 51.59 -6.76 8.41
N GLU A 154 50.47 -7.45 8.65
CA GLU A 154 50.45 -8.93 8.71
C GLU A 154 50.95 -9.59 7.40
N LEU A 155 50.56 -9.03 6.25
CA LEU A 155 51.01 -9.51 4.94
C LEU A 155 52.51 -9.26 4.73
N ASP A 156 53.02 -8.09 5.09
CA ASP A 156 54.45 -7.75 4.94
C ASP A 156 55.31 -8.62 5.87
N GLU A 157 54.91 -8.83 7.12
CA GLU A 157 55.56 -9.77 8.01
C GLU A 157 55.54 -11.20 7.46
N ALA A 158 54.42 -11.64 6.87
CA ALA A 158 54.34 -12.96 6.26
C ALA A 158 55.28 -13.10 5.06
N ALA A 159 55.43 -12.05 4.25
CA ALA A 159 56.38 -11.99 3.14
C ALA A 159 57.84 -12.05 3.65
N GLN A 160 58.19 -11.26 4.66
CA GLN A 160 59.52 -11.26 5.26
C GLN A 160 59.87 -12.60 5.90
N ARG A 161 58.90 -13.25 6.58
CA ARG A 161 59.07 -14.62 7.12
C ARG A 161 59.41 -15.61 6.02
N ARG A 162 58.69 -15.58 4.89
CA ARG A 162 58.98 -16.41 3.71
C ARG A 162 60.38 -16.15 3.17
N GLN A 163 60.75 -14.89 2.98
CA GLN A 163 62.06 -14.49 2.44
C GLN A 163 63.22 -14.91 3.36
N LYS A 164 63.05 -14.81 4.69
CA LYS A 164 64.07 -15.22 5.67
C LYS A 164 64.25 -16.74 5.69
N LEU A 165 63.17 -17.50 5.51
CA LEU A 165 63.23 -18.95 5.35
C LEU A 165 63.98 -19.33 4.08
N GLU A 166 63.68 -18.67 2.95
CA GLU A 166 64.39 -18.87 1.68
C GLU A 166 65.89 -18.55 1.81
N ARG A 167 66.24 -17.44 2.47
CA ARG A 167 67.63 -17.04 2.68
C ARG A 167 68.38 -18.03 3.57
N ARG A 168 67.74 -18.54 4.63
CA ARG A 168 68.30 -19.61 5.48
C ARG A 168 68.49 -20.92 4.71
N GLN A 169 67.58 -21.25 3.79
CA GLN A 169 67.74 -22.40 2.91
C GLN A 169 68.91 -22.19 1.94
N GLN A 170 69.04 -21.00 1.35
CA GLN A 170 70.16 -20.65 0.47
C GLN A 170 71.51 -20.64 1.20
N GLU A 171 71.59 -20.08 2.42
CA GLU A 171 72.80 -20.14 3.25
C GLU A 171 73.17 -21.57 3.63
N ARG A 172 72.17 -22.42 3.99
CA ARG A 172 72.39 -23.86 4.20
C ARG A 172 72.86 -24.57 2.93
N ALA A 173 72.38 -24.15 1.76
CA ALA A 173 72.82 -24.68 0.48
C ALA A 173 74.23 -24.20 0.09
N ALA A 174 74.59 -22.95 0.42
CA ALA A 174 75.90 -22.34 0.14
C ALA A 174 76.99 -22.76 1.13
N GLN A 175 76.65 -23.09 2.38
CA GLN A 175 77.56 -23.68 3.37
C GLN A 175 77.84 -25.17 3.12
N ARG A 176 77.39 -25.72 1.99
CA ARG A 176 77.95 -26.96 1.42
C ARG A 176 79.02 -26.61 0.35
N PRO A 177 80.30 -26.37 0.69
CA PRO A 177 81.35 -26.39 -0.29
C PRO A 177 81.92 -27.81 -0.41
N GLY A 178 81.91 -28.35 -1.63
CA GLY A 178 82.85 -29.38 -2.09
C GLY A 178 82.41 -30.83 -1.91
N GLY A 179 82.08 -31.47 -3.03
CA GLY A 179 81.90 -32.92 -3.12
C GLY A 179 83.22 -33.70 -3.16
N GLY A 180 83.14 -34.97 -2.76
CA GLY A 180 84.19 -35.98 -2.86
C GLY A 180 83.68 -37.35 -2.42
N GLU A 181 83.11 -38.07 -3.39
CA GLU A 181 82.83 -39.52 -3.48
C GLU A 181 81.74 -40.20 -2.61
N PRO A 182 80.87 -41.03 -3.24
CA PRO A 182 79.91 -41.88 -2.54
C PRO A 182 80.50 -43.26 -2.21
N PRO A 183 80.24 -43.82 -1.01
CA PRO A 183 80.24 -45.27 -0.82
C PRO A 183 78.81 -45.80 -1.03
N LEU A 184 78.72 -46.74 -1.97
CA LEU A 184 77.66 -47.75 -2.04
C LEU A 184 77.69 -48.64 -0.78
N ASP A 185 76.60 -49.41 -0.62
CA ASP A 185 76.29 -50.44 0.40
C ASP A 185 75.45 -49.92 1.58
N GLU A 186 74.25 -50.43 1.89
CA GLU A 186 73.48 -51.59 1.41
C GLU A 186 71.98 -51.39 1.80
N PRO A 187 71.05 -52.19 1.25
CA PRO A 187 69.62 -51.99 1.38
C PRO A 187 69.12 -52.53 2.73
N ARG A 188 68.20 -51.79 3.36
CA ARG A 188 67.29 -52.38 4.35
C ARG A 188 65.89 -52.39 3.78
N ASP A 189 65.57 -53.55 3.20
CA ASP A 189 64.23 -54.10 3.14
C ASP A 189 63.62 -54.03 4.54
N ASP A 190 62.61 -53.20 4.70
CA ASP A 190 61.49 -53.47 5.60
C ASP A 190 60.22 -53.35 4.74
N LEU A 191 59.99 -54.40 3.95
CA LEU A 191 58.68 -54.72 3.40
C LEU A 191 57.72 -55.03 4.55
N ASP A 192 56.54 -54.40 4.44
CA ASP A 192 55.20 -54.83 4.86
C ASP A 192 54.52 -53.60 5.45
N GLY A 193 53.78 -52.83 4.67
CA GLY A 193 52.61 -53.31 3.95
C GLY A 193 51.45 -53.19 4.93
N ASP A 194 50.65 -52.13 4.82
CA ASP A 194 49.23 -52.35 5.01
C ASP A 194 48.31 -51.23 4.54
N PHE A 195 47.28 -51.71 3.86
CA PHE A 195 45.95 -51.16 3.68
C PHE A 195 45.80 -49.80 2.97
N ALA A 196 45.56 -49.96 1.68
CA ALA A 196 44.35 -49.42 1.07
C ALA A 196 43.15 -49.43 2.04
N ARG A 197 42.55 -48.26 2.26
CA ARG A 197 41.09 -48.16 2.39
C ARG A 197 40.59 -46.86 1.80
N ASP A 198 40.26 -47.00 0.52
CA ASP A 198 39.13 -46.36 -0.11
C ASP A 198 37.91 -46.34 0.82
N GLY A 199 37.17 -45.24 0.79
CA GLY A 199 35.81 -45.23 1.30
C GLY A 199 35.38 -43.97 2.02
N ARG A 200 34.70 -43.12 1.24
CA ARG A 200 33.30 -42.74 1.48
C ARG A 200 33.08 -41.28 1.87
N SER A 201 32.71 -40.55 0.83
CA SER A 201 31.76 -39.44 0.85
C SER A 201 30.41 -39.83 1.49
N GLU A 202 29.71 -38.80 1.96
CA GLU A 202 28.26 -38.67 2.15
C GLU A 202 27.72 -38.73 3.58
N GLY A 203 26.95 -37.68 3.89
CA GLY A 203 26.26 -37.36 5.13
C GLY A 203 26.00 -35.86 5.19
#